data_AF-A0AAN1M3W3-F1
#
_entry.id   AF-A0AAN1M3W3-F1
#
_cell.length_a   1.000
_cell.length_b   1.000
_cell.length_c   1.000
_cell.angle_alpha   90.00
_cell.angle_beta   90.00
_cell.angle_gamma   90.00
#
_symmetry.space_group_name_H-M   'P 1'
#
loop_
_entity.id
_entity.type
_entity.pdbx_description
1 polymer ?
#
loop_
_entity_poly.entity_id
_entity_poly.type
_entity_poly.pdbx_seq_one_letter_code
_entity_poly.pdbx_strand_id
1 'polypeptide(L)'
;MAKYAIASVAPLERWCREYRTGGPEALRPRPKGRPRGARSGPKPKPTREQELAEEVAYLRAKVAYLEKVRALRAWKSRGASEAPSCDRSQGGDTGSTTC
;
A
#
# COMPACT_ATOMS: atom_id res chain seq x y z
N MET A 1 48.61 10.86 43.37
CA MET A 1 47.19 10.88 42.95
C MET A 1 46.70 12.30 42.65
N ALA A 2 46.74 13.23 43.61
CA ALA A 2 46.27 14.61 43.43
C ALA A 2 46.93 15.39 42.27
N LYS A 3 48.23 15.15 42.01
CA LYS A 3 48.98 15.76 40.90
C LYS A 3 48.32 15.55 39.51
N TYR A 4 47.60 14.45 39.33
CA TYR A 4 46.97 14.09 38.06
C TYR A 4 45.43 14.16 38.13
N ALA A 5 44.88 14.77 39.19
CA ALA A 5 43.43 14.83 39.44
C ALA A 5 42.72 13.46 39.41
N ILE A 6 43.44 12.39 39.77
CA ILE A 6 42.87 11.04 39.84
C ILE A 6 42.35 10.82 41.26
N ALA A 7 41.03 10.61 41.38
CA ALA A 7 40.35 10.49 42.65
C ALA A 7 40.72 9.21 43.45
N SER A 8 41.05 8.11 42.78
CA SER A 8 41.42 6.83 43.41
C SER A 8 42.19 5.91 42.47
N VAL A 9 42.77 4.83 43.00
CA VAL A 9 43.60 3.88 42.22
C VAL A 9 42.75 3.02 41.26
N ALA A 10 41.49 2.76 41.61
CA ALA A 10 40.63 1.85 40.85
C ALA A 10 40.39 2.26 39.37
N PRO A 11 40.14 3.55 39.03
CA PRO A 11 40.11 4.01 37.63
C PRO A 11 41.43 3.78 36.89
N LEU A 12 42.57 3.96 37.57
CA LEU A 12 43.89 3.80 36.97
C LEU A 12 44.16 2.33 36.62
N GLU A 13 43.84 1.40 37.52
CA GLU A 13 43.98 -0.03 37.27
C GLU A 13 43.11 -0.49 36.10
N ARG A 14 41.88 0.04 36.00
CA ARG A 14 40.98 -0.22 34.87
C ARG A 14 41.60 0.23 33.55
N TRP A 15 42.10 1.47 33.49
CA TRP A 15 42.76 1.98 32.28
C TRP A 15 44.02 1.18 31.92
N CYS A 16 44.82 0.77 32.90
CA CYS A 16 45.99 -0.09 32.65
C CYS A 16 45.59 -1.44 32.06
N ARG A 17 44.47 -2.02 32.50
CA ARG A 17 43.94 -3.27 31.93
C ARG A 17 43.43 -3.05 30.50
N GLU A 18 42.59 -2.03 30.28
CA GLU A 18 42.02 -1.70 28.97
C GLU A 18 43.12 -1.43 27.93
N TYR A 19 44.15 -0.67 28.31
CA TYR A 19 45.31 -0.39 27.48
C TYR A 19 46.09 -1.65 27.09
N ARG A 20 46.33 -2.57 28.05
CA ARG A 20 46.99 -3.84 27.75
C ARG A 20 46.18 -4.73 26.81
N THR A 21 44.85 -4.64 26.87
CA THR A 21 43.96 -5.48 26.04
C THR A 21 43.67 -4.92 24.65
N GLY A 22 43.54 -3.60 24.51
CA GLY A 22 43.06 -2.97 23.28
C GLY A 22 43.88 -1.74 22.85
N GLY A 23 45.03 -1.52 23.47
CA GLY A 23 45.93 -0.42 23.15
C GLY A 23 45.33 0.95 23.45
N PRO A 24 45.86 2.02 22.83
CA PRO A 24 45.39 3.38 23.06
C PRO A 24 43.95 3.62 22.59
N GLU A 25 43.47 2.84 21.62
CA GLU A 25 42.09 2.93 21.11
C GLU A 25 41.04 2.61 22.16
N ALA A 26 41.34 1.69 23.09
CA ALA A 26 40.43 1.30 24.16
C ALA A 26 40.19 2.43 25.18
N LEU A 27 41.13 3.37 25.31
CA LEU A 27 41.01 4.53 26.18
C LEU A 27 40.32 5.72 25.48
N ARG A 28 39.98 5.60 24.19
CA ARG A 28 39.27 6.68 23.49
C ARG A 28 37.86 6.84 24.07
N PRO A 29 37.38 8.09 24.27
CA PRO A 29 36.01 8.33 24.70
C PRO A 29 35.02 7.65 23.75
N ARG A 30 34.24 6.69 24.26
CA ARG A 30 33.18 6.07 23.46
C ARG A 30 32.12 7.13 23.16
N PRO A 31 31.57 7.17 21.94
CA PRO A 31 30.53 8.12 21.59
C PRO A 31 29.35 7.99 22.56
N LYS A 32 29.09 9.05 23.32
CA LYS A 32 28.03 9.07 24.33
C LYS A 32 26.71 9.44 23.64
N GLY A 33 25.82 8.47 23.43
CA GLY A 33 24.48 8.73 22.89
C GLY A 33 23.78 7.50 22.30
N ARG A 34 22.48 7.65 22.01
CA ARG A 34 21.69 6.67 21.24
C ARG A 34 22.15 6.71 19.77
N PRO A 35 22.32 5.56 19.08
CA PRO A 35 22.69 5.56 17.66
C PRO A 35 21.72 6.44 16.88
N ARG A 36 22.27 7.35 16.08
CA ARG A 36 21.51 8.31 15.27
C ARG A 36 20.54 7.51 14.39
N GLY A 37 19.25 7.76 14.57
CA GLY A 37 18.18 6.99 13.95
C GLY A 37 18.42 6.76 12.46
N ALA A 38 18.09 5.55 12.01
CA ALA A 38 18.18 5.16 10.61
C ALA A 38 17.52 6.24 9.75
N ARG A 39 18.34 7.00 9.01
CA ARG A 39 17.81 7.83 7.93
C ARG A 39 17.11 6.84 7.00
N SER A 40 15.85 7.08 6.69
CA SER A 40 15.12 6.33 5.67
C SER A 40 15.94 6.38 4.39
N GLY A 41 16.61 5.28 4.07
CA GLY A 41 17.35 5.14 2.83
C GLY A 41 16.41 5.35 1.63
N PRO A 42 16.96 5.59 0.44
CA PRO A 42 16.16 5.66 -0.78
C PRO A 42 15.27 4.42 -0.89
N LYS A 43 14.01 4.63 -1.30
CA LYS A 43 13.02 3.56 -1.42
C LYS A 43 13.61 2.46 -2.32
N PRO A 44 13.61 1.19 -1.89
CA PRO A 44 14.15 0.12 -2.70
C PRO A 44 13.43 0.07 -4.04
N LYS A 45 14.16 -0.28 -5.10
CA LYS A 45 13.57 -0.48 -6.42
C LYS A 45 12.42 -1.49 -6.31
N PRO A 46 11.31 -1.27 -7.03
CA PRO A 46 10.20 -2.19 -6.99
C PRO A 46 10.67 -3.59 -7.37
N THR A 47 10.19 -4.58 -6.63
CA THR A 47 10.46 -5.98 -6.95
C THR A 47 9.58 -6.38 -8.13
N ARG A 48 10.02 -7.40 -8.88
CA ARG A 48 9.25 -7.95 -10.02
C ARG A 48 7.81 -8.30 -9.63
N GLU A 49 7.59 -8.78 -8.42
CA GLU A 49 6.25 -9.09 -7.90
C GLU A 49 5.37 -7.85 -7.73
N GLN A 50 5.95 -6.72 -7.34
CA GLN A 50 5.22 -5.45 -7.20
C GLN A 50 4.80 -4.89 -8.55
N GLU A 51 5.69 -4.92 -9.55
CA GLU A 51 5.37 -4.50 -10.92
C GLU A 51 4.23 -5.36 -11.51
N LEU A 52 4.28 -6.68 -11.29
CA LEU A 52 3.21 -7.58 -11.69
C LEU A 52 1.88 -7.29 -10.98
N ALA A 53 1.92 -6.96 -9.68
CA ALA A 53 0.72 -6.59 -8.93
C ALA A 53 0.08 -5.30 -9.46
N GLU A 54 0.90 -4.31 -9.84
CA GLU A 54 0.43 -3.07 -10.45
C GLU A 54 -0.21 -3.31 -11.83
N GLU A 55 0.43 -4.12 -12.68
CA GLU A 55 -0.12 -4.49 -13.99
C GLU A 55 -1.44 -5.25 -13.86
N VAL A 56 -1.52 -6.22 -12.93
CA VAL A 56 -2.77 -6.95 -12.67
C VAL A 56 -3.87 -6.01 -12.18
N ALA A 57 -3.55 -5.05 -11.31
CA ALA A 57 -4.51 -4.05 -10.84
C ALA A 57 -5.02 -3.18 -11.99
N TYR A 58 -4.11 -2.71 -12.86
CA TYR A 58 -4.45 -1.95 -14.05
C TYR A 58 -5.36 -2.73 -15.01
N LEU A 59 -5.00 -3.99 -15.31
CA LEU A 59 -5.78 -4.85 -16.19
C LEU A 59 -7.16 -5.15 -15.62
N ARG A 60 -7.28 -5.42 -14.31
CA ARG A 60 -8.58 -5.60 -13.65
C ARG A 60 -9.47 -4.37 -13.78
N ALA A 61 -8.91 -3.18 -13.58
CA ALA A 61 -9.66 -1.94 -13.74
C ALA A 61 -10.14 -1.76 -15.19
N LYS A 62 -9.29 -2.06 -16.18
CA LYS A 62 -9.65 -2.00 -17.61
C LYS A 62 -10.77 -2.98 -17.96
N VAL A 63 -10.69 -4.22 -17.48
CA VAL A 63 -11.73 -5.23 -17.71
C VAL A 63 -13.06 -4.77 -17.10
N ALA A 64 -13.06 -4.33 -15.84
CA ALA A 64 -14.27 -3.84 -15.17
C ALA A 64 -14.92 -2.66 -15.91
N TYR A 65 -14.11 -1.76 -16.48
CA TYR A 65 -14.63 -0.67 -17.31
C TYR A 65 -15.30 -1.19 -18.59
N LEU A 66 -14.65 -2.12 -19.30
CA LEU A 66 -15.21 -2.71 -20.52
C LEU A 66 -16.51 -3.49 -20.24
N GLU A 67 -16.58 -4.19 -19.11
CA GLU A 67 -17.79 -4.88 -18.66
C GLU A 67 -18.93 -3.90 -18.39
N LYS A 68 -18.66 -2.77 -17.73
CA LYS A 68 -19.66 -1.70 -17.56
C LYS A 68 -20.17 -1.19 -18.90
N VAL A 69 -19.29 -0.96 -19.88
CA VAL A 69 -19.70 -0.52 -21.22
C VAL A 69 -20.57 -1.58 -21.92
N ARG A 70 -20.23 -2.86 -21.79
CA ARG A 70 -21.04 -3.97 -22.34
C ARG A 70 -22.42 -4.03 -21.70
N ALA A 71 -22.49 -3.93 -20.37
CA ALA A 71 -23.74 -3.87 -19.63
C ALA A 71 -24.59 -2.66 -20.06
N LEU A 72 -23.94 -1.51 -20.30
CA LEU A 72 -24.63 -0.31 -20.79
C LEU A 72 -25.27 -0.50 -22.17
N ARG A 73 -24.56 -1.14 -23.09
CA ARG A 73 -25.11 -1.44 -24.41
C ARG A 73 -26.27 -2.44 -24.33
N ALA A 74 -26.11 -3.47 -23.49
CA ALA A 74 -27.14 -4.50 -23.30
C ALA A 74 -28.43 -3.96 -22.67
N TRP A 75 -28.35 -3.04 -21.70
CA TRP A 75 -29.56 -2.41 -21.16
C TRP A 75 -30.27 -1.59 -22.25
N LYS A 76 -29.50 -0.83 -23.05
CA LYS A 76 -30.08 0.03 -24.08
C LYS A 76 -30.81 -0.78 -25.14
N SER A 77 -30.26 -1.93 -25.55
CA SER A 77 -30.94 -2.82 -26.48
C SER A 77 -32.20 -3.46 -25.88
N ARG A 78 -32.20 -3.77 -24.57
CA ARG A 78 -33.38 -4.32 -23.89
C ARG A 78 -34.50 -3.28 -23.73
N GLY A 79 -34.15 -2.03 -23.38
CA GLY A 79 -35.12 -0.93 -23.34
C GLY A 79 -35.74 -0.62 -24.70
N ALA A 80 -35.04 -0.93 -25.81
CA ALA A 80 -35.63 -0.86 -27.15
C ALA A 80 -36.60 -2.02 -27.45
N SER A 81 -36.40 -3.20 -26.85
CA SER A 81 -37.32 -4.35 -26.96
C SER A 81 -38.50 -4.31 -25.99
N GLU A 82 -38.39 -3.57 -24.88
CA GLU A 82 -39.46 -3.33 -23.89
C GLU A 82 -40.28 -2.07 -24.20
N ALA A 83 -40.25 -1.57 -25.44
CA ALA A 83 -41.27 -0.61 -25.86
C ALA A 83 -42.64 -1.25 -25.61
N PRO A 84 -43.55 -0.61 -24.84
CA PRO A 84 -44.82 -1.21 -24.50
C PRO A 84 -45.55 -1.50 -25.80
N SER A 85 -45.73 -2.78 -26.09
CA SER A 85 -46.72 -3.26 -27.05
C SER A 85 -48.04 -2.65 -26.62
N CYS A 86 -48.39 -1.52 -27.24
CA CYS A 86 -49.68 -0.89 -27.11
C CYS A 86 -50.67 -1.81 -27.80
N ASP A 87 -51.13 -2.82 -27.06
CA ASP A 87 -52.29 -3.62 -27.42
C ASP A 87 -53.49 -2.69 -27.32
N ARG A 88 -53.71 -1.93 -28.40
CA ARG A 88 -54.82 -1.03 -28.60
C ARG A 88 -56.05 -1.90 -28.82
N SER A 89 -56.59 -2.44 -27.74
CA SER A 89 -57.94 -3.00 -27.71
C SER A 89 -58.90 -1.88 -28.11
N GLN A 90 -59.31 -1.89 -29.38
CA GLN A 90 -60.46 -1.12 -29.83
C GLN A 90 -61.69 -1.77 -29.22
N GLY A 91 -62.31 -1.06 -28.28
CA GLY A 91 -63.60 -1.44 -27.74
C GLY A 91 -64.72 -1.26 -28.75
N GLY A 92 -65.90 -1.73 -28.35
CA GLY A 92 -67.16 -1.18 -28.82
C GLY A 92 -67.95 -2.10 -29.73
N ASP A 93 -68.83 -2.88 -29.10
CA ASP A 93 -70.23 -3.14 -29.45
C ASP A 93 -70.70 -3.00 -30.90
N THR A 94 -71.37 -4.05 -31.37
CA THR A 94 -72.76 -4.08 -31.88
C THR A 94 -72.94 -5.47 -32.51
N GLY A 95 -74.02 -6.21 -32.37
CA GLY A 95 -75.32 -6.04 -31.75
C GLY A 95 -76.08 -7.32 -32.08
N SER A 96 -76.92 -7.76 -31.15
CA SER A 96 -77.84 -8.88 -31.31
C SER A 96 -78.62 -8.83 -32.63
N THR A 97 -78.73 -9.95 -33.35
CA THR A 97 -79.92 -10.26 -34.18
C THR A 97 -80.03 -11.78 -34.35
N THR A 98 -80.95 -12.33 -33.57
CA THR A 98 -81.64 -13.60 -33.76
C THR A 98 -82.43 -13.64 -35.07
N CYS A 99 -82.40 -14.78 -35.77
CA CYS A 99 -83.50 -15.43 -36.49
C CYS A 99 -83.15 -16.91 -36.66
#